data_AF-A0A5A9XP92-F1
#
_entry.id   AF-A0A5A9XP92-F1
#
_cell.length_a   1.000
_cell.length_b   1.000
_cell.length_c   1.000
_cell.angle_alpha   90.00
_cell.angle_beta   90.00
_cell.angle_gamma   90.00
#
_symmetry.space_group_name_H-M   'P 1'
#
loop_
_entity.id
_entity.type
_entity.pdbx_description
1 polymer ?
#
loop_
_entity_poly.entity_id
_entity_poly.type
_entity_poly.pdbx_seq_one_letter_code
_entity_poly.pdbx_strand_id
1 'polypeptide(L)'
;MNGVCAPGFDRLLDFMETGWQGDGTEIIYGVWPDFRLAYFNEGWMRFARENGGAPWLMSPECLGRSALDVATPELRPFYRELFTRAITTVTARPYSISHEYECSSAEVYRKFAMLLFRLEGGQGLLIANSLVVEMPHAVRGTVPVEPSADSAPYHNEHALIVQCAACRRIRHQQLEGRWDWIPAWVRQPPERTSHGLCDLCMSYYYPSKK
;
A
#
# COMPACT_ATOMS: atom_id res chain seq x y z
N MET A 1 13.37 -18.41 10.76
CA MET A 1 12.66 -17.49 9.86
C MET A 1 13.66 -16.75 8.97
N ASN A 2 13.41 -16.66 7.65
CA ASN A 2 14.22 -15.83 6.76
C ASN A 2 13.63 -14.42 6.73
N GLY A 3 14.33 -13.45 7.34
CA GLY A 3 13.92 -12.05 7.38
C GLY A 3 14.86 -11.21 8.22
N VAL A 4 14.66 -9.89 8.17
CA VAL A 4 15.42 -8.93 8.97
C VAL A 4 14.53 -8.51 10.14
N CYS A 5 15.03 -8.63 11.36
CA CYS A 5 14.25 -8.41 12.59
C CYS A 5 14.98 -7.46 13.54
N ALA A 6 14.23 -6.55 14.15
CA ALA A 6 14.72 -5.67 15.20
C ALA A 6 14.88 -6.46 16.52
N PRO A 7 15.86 -6.10 17.37
CA PRO A 7 16.06 -6.75 18.64
C PRO A 7 14.78 -6.81 19.49
N GLY A 8 14.44 -8.01 19.98
CA GLY A 8 13.30 -8.23 20.88
C GLY A 8 11.93 -8.31 20.21
N PHE A 9 11.84 -8.14 18.89
CA PHE A 9 10.60 -8.40 18.13
C PHE A 9 10.46 -9.87 17.76
N ASP A 10 11.57 -10.58 17.63
CA ASP A 10 11.68 -12.01 17.36
C ASP A 10 10.83 -12.87 18.30
N ARG A 11 10.84 -12.57 19.62
CA ARG A 11 10.00 -13.26 20.62
C ARG A 11 8.49 -13.15 20.36
N LEU A 12 8.05 -12.17 19.58
CA LEU A 12 6.63 -11.99 19.22
C LEU A 12 6.24 -12.82 18.00
N LEU A 13 7.22 -13.43 17.32
CA LEU A 13 7.04 -14.18 16.08
C LEU A 13 7.08 -15.70 16.31
N ASP A 14 7.23 -16.18 17.55
CA ASP A 14 7.30 -17.61 17.89
C ASP A 14 6.11 -18.43 17.32
N PHE A 15 4.92 -17.83 17.24
CA PHE A 15 3.74 -18.50 16.66
C PHE A 15 3.88 -18.77 15.15
N MET A 16 4.71 -18.00 14.43
CA MET A 16 4.94 -18.22 13.01
C MET A 16 5.77 -19.47 12.76
N GLU A 17 6.70 -19.80 13.66
CA GLU A 17 7.59 -20.97 13.52
C GLU A 17 6.83 -22.30 13.56
N THR A 18 5.63 -22.29 14.13
CA THR A 18 4.83 -23.51 14.37
C THR A 18 3.66 -23.70 13.40
N GLY A 19 3.38 -22.75 12.50
CA GLY A 19 2.20 -22.86 11.63
C GLY A 19 2.12 -21.99 10.37
N TRP A 20 2.98 -20.99 10.17
CA TRP A 20 2.92 -20.17 8.95
C TRP A 20 3.81 -20.77 7.85
N GLN A 21 3.20 -21.55 6.95
CA GLN A 21 3.85 -22.06 5.74
C GLN A 21 3.54 -21.14 4.54
N GLY A 22 4.14 -19.96 4.53
CA GLY A 22 4.13 -19.13 3.33
C GLY A 22 4.99 -19.78 2.25
N ASP A 23 4.53 -19.78 1.00
CA ASP A 23 5.30 -20.24 -0.17
C ASP A 23 6.46 -19.27 -0.56
N GLY A 24 6.70 -18.25 0.27
CA GLY A 24 7.69 -17.21 0.06
C GLY A 24 7.24 -16.10 -0.89
N THR A 25 6.00 -16.13 -1.40
CA THR A 25 5.46 -15.08 -2.28
C THR A 25 4.88 -13.89 -1.51
N GLU A 26 4.40 -14.13 -0.29
CA GLU A 26 3.75 -13.14 0.55
C GLU A 26 4.71 -12.04 1.03
N ILE A 27 4.18 -10.81 1.09
CA ILE A 27 4.91 -9.65 1.58
C ILE A 27 4.54 -9.49 3.05
N ILE A 28 5.46 -9.86 3.93
CA ILE A 28 5.22 -9.88 5.37
C ILE A 28 6.15 -8.86 6.04
N TYR A 29 5.56 -8.02 6.88
CA TYR A 29 6.31 -7.12 7.75
C TYR A 29 5.65 -7.00 9.11
N GLY A 30 6.44 -6.70 10.12
CA GLY A 30 5.99 -6.48 11.49
C GLY A 30 6.26 -5.05 11.93
N VAL A 31 5.40 -4.53 12.80
CA VAL A 31 5.56 -3.20 13.38
C VAL A 31 5.35 -3.20 14.89
N TRP A 32 6.07 -2.31 15.56
CA TRP A 32 5.81 -1.92 16.95
C TRP A 32 4.49 -1.14 17.08
N PRO A 33 3.98 -0.91 18.30
CA PRO A 33 2.70 -0.21 18.49
C PRO A 33 2.69 1.23 17.98
N ASP A 34 3.86 1.85 17.79
CA ASP A 34 4.03 3.18 17.19
C ASP A 34 4.20 3.15 15.66
N PHE A 35 3.94 1.99 15.03
CA PHE A 35 4.04 1.70 13.60
C PHE A 35 5.45 1.71 13.02
N ARG A 36 6.48 1.71 13.85
CA ARG A 36 7.86 1.51 13.37
C ARG A 36 8.08 0.08 12.92
N LEU A 37 8.68 -0.08 11.74
CA LEU A 37 9.07 -1.38 11.20
C LEU A 37 10.00 -2.10 12.16
N ALA A 38 9.63 -3.31 12.49
CA ALA A 38 10.33 -4.19 13.42
C ALA A 38 10.75 -5.50 12.76
N TYR A 39 10.10 -5.87 11.66
CA TYR A 39 10.40 -7.08 10.90
C TYR A 39 10.02 -6.93 9.44
N PHE A 40 10.73 -7.58 8.54
CA PHE A 40 10.27 -7.83 7.17
C PHE A 40 10.93 -9.09 6.59
N ASN A 41 10.20 -9.79 5.71
CA ASN A 41 10.68 -11.02 5.08
C ASN A 41 11.36 -10.77 3.71
N GLU A 42 11.80 -11.84 3.07
CA GLU A 42 12.35 -11.78 1.71
C GLU A 42 11.33 -11.31 0.66
N GLY A 43 10.04 -11.62 0.86
CA GLY A 43 8.95 -11.17 -0.01
C GLY A 43 8.83 -9.64 -0.05
N TRP A 44 8.97 -8.97 1.09
CA TRP A 44 9.06 -7.50 1.15
C TRP A 44 10.23 -6.97 0.31
N MET A 45 11.42 -7.54 0.47
CA MET A 45 12.62 -7.08 -0.25
C MET A 45 12.49 -7.30 -1.76
N ARG A 46 11.97 -8.46 -2.17
CA ARG A 46 11.68 -8.76 -3.58
C ARG A 46 10.67 -7.75 -4.14
N PHE A 47 9.57 -7.54 -3.45
CA PHE A 47 8.54 -6.60 -3.88
C PHE A 47 9.07 -5.18 -4.00
N ALA A 48 9.83 -4.69 -3.01
CA ALA A 48 10.45 -3.38 -3.08
C ALA A 48 11.37 -3.26 -4.30
N ARG A 49 12.20 -4.28 -4.58
CA ARG A 49 13.11 -4.29 -5.74
C ARG A 49 12.35 -4.24 -7.06
N GLU A 50 11.34 -5.09 -7.23
CA GLU A 50 10.53 -5.19 -8.44
C GLU A 50 9.74 -3.91 -8.73
N ASN A 51 9.44 -3.12 -7.69
CA ASN A 51 8.68 -1.88 -7.80
C ASN A 51 9.56 -0.62 -7.75
N GLY A 52 10.89 -0.76 -7.91
CA GLY A 52 11.82 0.38 -7.92
C GLY A 52 11.91 1.12 -6.58
N GLY A 53 11.64 0.42 -5.48
CA GLY A 53 11.75 0.96 -4.12
C GLY A 53 13.16 1.43 -3.81
N ALA A 54 13.26 2.48 -3.00
CA ALA A 54 14.53 3.04 -2.57
C ALA A 54 15.42 1.99 -1.87
N PRO A 55 16.75 2.03 -2.03
CA PRO A 55 17.67 1.02 -1.46
C PRO A 55 17.48 0.77 0.04
N TRP A 56 17.19 1.82 0.80
CA TRP A 56 17.00 1.71 2.25
C TRP A 56 15.81 0.81 2.63
N LEU A 57 14.78 0.66 1.78
CA LEU A 57 13.62 -0.22 2.01
C LEU A 57 13.98 -1.72 2.04
N MET A 58 15.13 -2.07 1.47
CA MET A 58 15.61 -3.46 1.35
C MET A 58 16.80 -3.73 2.27
N SER A 59 17.05 -2.85 3.23
CA SER A 59 18.22 -2.92 4.12
C SER A 59 17.79 -2.91 5.59
N PRO A 60 18.64 -3.38 6.52
CA PRO A 60 18.38 -3.25 7.96
C PRO A 60 18.13 -1.82 8.44
N GLU A 61 18.58 -0.80 7.70
CA GLU A 61 18.30 0.62 7.98
C GLU A 61 16.82 1.00 7.83
N CYS A 62 16.00 0.11 7.26
CA CYS A 62 14.55 0.24 7.20
C CYS A 62 13.92 0.05 8.60
N LEU A 63 14.55 -0.75 9.46
CA LEU A 63 14.05 -0.98 10.82
C LEU A 63 14.01 0.34 11.60
N GLY A 64 12.95 0.51 12.40
CA GLY A 64 12.72 1.72 13.19
C GLY A 64 12.10 2.89 12.42
N ARG A 65 11.98 2.83 11.09
CA ARG A 65 11.22 3.81 10.29
C ARG A 65 9.72 3.50 10.35
N SER A 66 8.86 4.50 10.13
CA SER A 66 7.42 4.24 10.15
C SER A 66 7.00 3.44 8.91
N ALA A 67 6.24 2.36 9.09
CA ALA A 67 5.60 1.66 7.97
C ALA A 67 4.60 2.57 7.23
N LEU A 68 4.13 3.66 7.84
CA LEU A 68 3.26 4.63 7.18
C LEU A 68 4.01 5.52 6.18
N ASP A 69 5.34 5.58 6.25
CA ASP A 69 6.14 6.41 5.33
C ASP A 69 6.12 5.85 3.90
N VAL A 70 5.85 4.55 3.73
CA VAL A 70 5.70 3.92 2.41
C VAL A 70 4.34 4.22 1.75
N ALA A 71 3.36 4.65 2.53
CA ALA A 71 2.06 5.07 2.00
C ALA A 71 2.12 6.53 1.54
N THR A 72 1.39 6.84 0.47
CA THR A 72 1.18 8.21 0.03
C THR A 72 0.48 9.02 1.14
N PRO A 73 0.80 10.31 1.31
CA PRO A 73 0.28 11.12 2.41
C PRO A 73 -1.24 11.05 2.60
N GLU A 74 -1.99 10.95 1.50
CA GLU A 74 -3.46 10.92 1.46
C GLU A 74 -4.05 9.64 2.06
N LEU A 75 -3.29 8.54 2.10
CA LEU A 75 -3.72 7.25 2.65
C LEU A 75 -3.17 6.99 4.07
N ARG A 76 -2.20 7.79 4.53
CA ARG A 76 -1.60 7.62 5.87
C ARG A 76 -2.62 7.69 7.01
N PRO A 77 -3.60 8.61 7.02
CA PRO A 77 -4.60 8.65 8.09
C PRO A 77 -5.41 7.36 8.18
N PHE A 78 -5.85 6.83 7.03
CA PHE A 78 -6.55 5.55 6.96
C PHE A 78 -5.72 4.39 7.54
N TYR A 79 -4.48 4.21 7.07
CA TYR A 79 -3.64 3.11 7.55
C TYR A 79 -3.28 3.25 9.03
N ARG A 80 -3.11 4.49 9.52
CA ARG A 80 -2.93 4.76 10.95
C ARG A 80 -4.13 4.27 11.76
N GLU A 81 -5.34 4.61 11.36
CA GLU A 81 -6.57 4.16 12.03
C GLU A 81 -6.71 2.64 11.97
N LEU A 82 -6.47 2.06 10.79
CA LEU A 82 -6.51 0.61 10.58
C LEU A 82 -5.55 -0.13 11.52
N PHE A 83 -4.29 0.32 11.60
CA PHE A 83 -3.26 -0.30 12.45
C PHE A 83 -3.57 -0.07 13.93
N THR A 84 -4.02 1.14 14.29
CA THR A 84 -4.45 1.45 15.67
C THR A 84 -5.55 0.49 16.11
N ARG A 85 -6.58 0.32 15.28
CA ARG A 85 -7.70 -0.58 15.55
C ARG A 85 -7.22 -2.03 15.68
N ALA A 86 -6.32 -2.48 14.81
CA ALA A 86 -5.77 -3.83 14.89
C ALA A 86 -4.99 -4.07 16.20
N ILE A 87 -4.27 -3.08 16.72
CA ILE A 87 -3.52 -3.19 17.99
C ILE A 87 -4.47 -3.17 19.20
N THR A 88 -5.45 -2.27 19.21
CA THR A 88 -6.26 -1.98 20.40
C THR A 88 -7.48 -2.88 20.54
N THR A 89 -7.94 -3.49 19.45
CA THR A 89 -9.12 -4.36 19.48
C THR A 89 -8.79 -5.65 20.25
N VAL A 90 -9.39 -5.81 21.42
CA VAL A 90 -9.31 -7.02 22.23
C VAL A 90 -10.44 -7.96 21.79
N THR A 91 -10.14 -8.87 20.88
CA THR A 91 -11.06 -9.97 20.52
C THR A 91 -10.50 -11.29 21.02
N ALA A 92 -11.40 -12.20 21.40
CA ALA A 92 -11.05 -13.53 21.89
C ALA A 92 -10.62 -14.45 20.73
N ARG A 93 -9.33 -14.40 20.35
CA ARG A 93 -8.63 -15.30 19.39
C ARG A 93 -9.15 -15.31 17.93
N PRO A 94 -8.27 -15.71 17.00
CA PRO A 94 -7.46 -14.80 16.20
C PRO A 94 -8.31 -14.09 15.12
N TYR A 95 -8.89 -12.95 15.45
CA TYR A 95 -9.50 -12.11 14.41
C TYR A 95 -8.39 -11.21 13.83
N SER A 96 -7.91 -11.55 12.65
CA SER A 96 -7.17 -10.62 11.82
C SER A 96 -8.12 -9.56 11.28
N ILE A 97 -7.74 -8.29 11.32
CA ILE A 97 -8.42 -7.29 10.50
C ILE A 97 -7.93 -7.48 9.07
N SER A 98 -8.86 -7.51 8.11
CA SER A 98 -8.54 -7.59 6.69
C SER A 98 -8.82 -6.27 5.97
N HIS A 99 -8.00 -5.94 5.00
CA HIS A 99 -8.22 -4.81 4.09
C HIS A 99 -7.73 -5.18 2.68
N GLU A 100 -8.45 -4.78 1.64
CA GLU A 100 -8.02 -4.99 0.26
C GLU A 100 -7.58 -3.67 -0.37
N TYR A 101 -6.48 -3.69 -1.13
CA TYR A 101 -5.97 -2.48 -1.76
C TYR A 101 -5.39 -2.75 -3.15
N GLU A 102 -5.34 -1.71 -3.97
CA GLU A 102 -4.72 -1.75 -5.30
C GLU A 102 -3.24 -1.33 -5.19
N CYS A 103 -2.35 -2.07 -5.83
CA CYS A 103 -0.93 -1.71 -5.97
C CYS A 103 -0.48 -1.96 -7.42
N SER A 104 -1.17 -1.31 -8.35
CA SER A 104 -0.97 -1.53 -9.79
C SER A 104 0.26 -0.79 -10.31
N SER A 105 0.94 -1.40 -11.29
CA SER A 105 1.89 -0.70 -12.16
C SER A 105 1.16 -0.13 -13.38
N ALA A 106 1.90 0.51 -14.30
CA ALA A 106 1.34 1.05 -15.54
C ALA A 106 0.75 -0.04 -16.45
N GLU A 107 1.33 -1.25 -16.43
CA GLU A 107 0.96 -2.36 -17.30
C GLU A 107 0.10 -3.42 -16.59
N VAL A 108 0.32 -3.61 -15.29
CA VAL A 108 -0.27 -4.70 -14.52
C VAL A 108 -1.19 -4.17 -13.43
N TYR A 109 -2.43 -4.60 -13.47
CA TYR A 109 -3.38 -4.46 -12.38
C TYR A 109 -3.07 -5.48 -11.29
N ARG A 110 -2.90 -5.01 -10.05
CA ARG A 110 -2.74 -5.87 -8.87
C ARG A 110 -3.66 -5.45 -7.74
N LYS A 111 -4.28 -6.45 -7.10
CA LYS A 111 -5.06 -6.29 -5.87
C LYS A 111 -4.51 -7.24 -4.81
N PHE A 112 -4.29 -6.71 -3.61
CA PHE A 112 -3.78 -7.44 -2.47
C PHE A 112 -4.83 -7.53 -1.37
N ALA A 113 -4.82 -8.64 -0.64
CA ALA A 113 -5.46 -8.78 0.65
C ALA A 113 -4.39 -8.57 1.74
N MET A 114 -4.59 -7.56 2.58
CA MET A 114 -3.81 -7.26 3.76
C MET A 114 -4.49 -7.88 4.97
N LEU A 115 -3.78 -8.74 5.70
CA LEU A 115 -4.20 -9.30 6.97
C LEU A 115 -3.32 -8.75 8.08
N LEU A 116 -3.95 -8.23 9.14
CA LEU A 116 -3.27 -7.65 10.30
C LEU A 116 -3.49 -8.55 11.50
N PHE A 117 -2.43 -9.22 11.94
CA PHE A 117 -2.41 -10.08 13.12
C PHE A 117 -1.88 -9.30 14.32
N ARG A 118 -2.71 -9.19 15.35
CA ARG A 118 -2.30 -8.62 16.62
C ARG A 118 -1.34 -9.56 17.33
N LEU A 119 -0.14 -9.08 17.65
CA LEU A 119 0.86 -9.84 18.41
C LEU A 119 0.57 -9.77 19.92
N GLU A 120 1.21 -10.65 20.68
CA GLU A 120 0.92 -10.90 22.10
C GLU A 120 0.74 -9.59 22.90
N GLY A 121 -0.36 -9.49 23.66
CA GLY A 121 -0.65 -8.32 24.49
C GLY A 121 -0.84 -7.00 23.72
N GLY A 122 -0.91 -7.01 22.39
CA GLY A 122 -0.88 -5.78 21.58
C GLY A 122 0.50 -5.15 21.49
N GLN A 123 1.57 -5.92 21.70
CA GLN A 123 2.96 -5.44 21.64
C GLN A 123 3.46 -5.20 20.21
N GLY A 124 2.63 -5.48 19.20
CA GLY A 124 2.93 -5.18 17.80
C GLY A 124 1.85 -5.73 16.87
N LEU A 125 2.08 -5.55 15.58
CA LEU A 125 1.31 -6.19 14.52
C LEU A 125 2.26 -6.96 13.60
N LEU A 126 1.77 -8.08 13.10
CA LEU A 126 2.29 -8.71 11.89
C LEU A 126 1.30 -8.44 10.76
N ILE A 127 1.79 -7.92 9.64
CA ILE A 127 1.00 -7.62 8.46
C ILE A 127 1.46 -8.56 7.34
N ALA A 128 0.53 -9.35 6.81
CA ALA A 128 0.74 -10.18 5.64
C ALA A 128 -0.05 -9.60 4.46
N ASN A 129 0.59 -9.47 3.30
CA ASN A 129 -0.06 -9.05 2.07
C ASN A 129 0.08 -10.17 1.04
N SER A 130 -1.07 -10.68 0.61
CA SER A 130 -1.16 -11.77 -0.35
C SER A 130 -1.82 -11.25 -1.63
N LEU A 131 -1.24 -11.61 -2.78
CA LEU A 131 -1.75 -11.23 -4.09
C LEU A 131 -3.06 -11.98 -4.36
N VAL A 132 -4.15 -11.23 -4.61
CA VAL A 132 -5.47 -11.80 -4.87
C VAL A 132 -5.76 -11.81 -6.36
N VAL A 133 -5.37 -10.74 -7.05
CA VAL A 133 -5.59 -10.57 -8.48
C VAL A 133 -4.34 -9.98 -9.11
N GLU A 134 -3.91 -10.58 -10.22
CA GLU A 134 -2.91 -10.02 -11.11
C GLU A 134 -3.34 -10.24 -12.56
N MET A 135 -3.41 -9.15 -13.34
CA MET A 135 -3.75 -9.22 -14.76
C MET A 135 -3.33 -7.94 -15.49
N PRO A 136 -3.17 -7.98 -16.82
CA PRO A 136 -3.02 -6.75 -17.60
C PRO A 136 -4.24 -5.83 -17.47
N HIS A 137 -4.04 -4.51 -17.46
CA HIS A 137 -5.16 -3.54 -17.38
C HIS A 137 -6.19 -3.66 -18.52
N ALA A 138 -5.74 -4.10 -19.70
CA ALA A 138 -6.62 -4.35 -20.85
C ALA A 138 -7.68 -5.43 -20.55
N VAL A 139 -7.31 -6.48 -19.79
CA VAL A 139 -8.24 -7.56 -19.41
C VAL A 139 -9.29 -7.07 -18.41
N ARG A 140 -8.92 -6.10 -17.55
CA ARG A 140 -9.84 -5.43 -16.62
C ARG A 140 -10.85 -4.52 -17.35
N GLY A 141 -10.66 -4.25 -18.64
CA GLY A 141 -11.46 -3.28 -19.40
C GLY A 141 -11.12 -1.83 -19.07
N THR A 142 -9.96 -1.57 -18.43
CA THR A 142 -9.48 -0.19 -18.26
C THR A 142 -8.92 0.29 -19.59
N VAL A 143 -9.58 1.28 -20.18
CA VAL A 143 -9.15 1.87 -21.46
C VAL A 143 -7.97 2.81 -21.19
N PRO A 144 -6.77 2.52 -21.72
CA PRO A 144 -5.64 3.43 -21.59
C PRO A 144 -5.90 4.68 -22.42
N VAL A 145 -5.54 5.83 -21.85
CA VAL A 145 -5.49 7.11 -22.54
C VAL A 145 -4.03 7.42 -22.83
N GLU A 146 -3.71 7.65 -24.10
CA GLU A 146 -2.39 8.13 -24.48
C GLU A 146 -2.20 9.57 -24.01
N PRO A 147 -1.03 9.93 -23.47
CA PRO A 147 -0.75 11.31 -23.11
C PRO A 147 -0.78 12.17 -24.38
N SER A 148 -1.69 13.15 -24.42
CA SER A 148 -1.73 14.13 -25.51
C SER A 148 -0.48 15.02 -25.46
N ALA A 149 -0.05 15.51 -26.62
CA ALA A 149 1.01 16.52 -26.70
C ALA A 149 0.66 17.80 -25.90
N ASP A 150 -0.64 18.09 -25.81
CA ASP A 150 -1.19 19.11 -24.91
C ASP A 150 -1.69 18.45 -23.62
N SER A 151 -0.96 18.60 -22.51
CA SER A 151 -1.37 18.12 -21.19
C SER A 151 -2.31 19.10 -20.46
N ALA A 152 -2.62 20.27 -21.03
CA ALA A 152 -3.42 21.32 -20.39
C ALA A 152 -4.72 20.84 -19.73
N PRO A 153 -5.48 19.87 -20.30
CA PRO A 153 -6.70 19.36 -19.65
C PRO A 153 -6.48 18.71 -18.27
N TYR A 154 -5.24 18.35 -17.92
CA TYR A 154 -4.89 17.67 -16.66
C TYR A 154 -4.22 18.61 -15.63
N HIS A 155 -3.90 19.85 -16.01
CA HIS A 155 -3.32 20.84 -15.10
C HIS A 155 -4.41 21.63 -14.38
N ASN A 156 -4.32 21.72 -13.05
CA ASN A 156 -5.20 22.59 -12.26
C ASN A 156 -4.75 24.07 -12.35
N GLU A 157 -5.41 24.98 -11.62
CA GLU A 157 -5.05 26.41 -11.59
C GLU A 157 -3.60 26.70 -11.14
N HIS A 158 -2.92 25.74 -10.51
CA HIS A 158 -1.53 25.84 -10.06
C HIS A 158 -0.54 25.08 -10.96
N ALA A 159 -1.00 24.69 -12.15
CA ALA A 159 -0.26 23.87 -13.10
C ALA A 159 0.19 22.50 -12.53
N LEU A 160 -0.53 21.95 -11.54
CA LEU A 160 -0.27 20.63 -10.99
C LEU A 160 -1.12 19.57 -11.70
N ILE A 161 -0.53 18.40 -11.93
CA ILE A 161 -1.25 17.19 -12.33
C ILE A 161 -1.59 16.41 -11.07
N VAL A 162 -2.86 16.03 -10.90
CA VAL A 162 -3.32 15.32 -9.70
C VAL A 162 -3.49 13.84 -10.00
N GLN A 163 -2.69 13.01 -9.36
CA GLN A 163 -2.79 11.55 -9.42
C GLN A 163 -3.52 10.99 -8.19
N CYS A 164 -4.41 10.02 -8.39
CA CYS A 164 -5.07 9.35 -7.28
C CYS A 164 -4.05 8.49 -6.53
N ALA A 165 -3.85 8.76 -5.24
CA ALA A 165 -2.93 8.04 -4.36
C ALA A 165 -3.22 6.54 -4.26
N ALA A 166 -4.48 6.13 -4.45
CA ALA A 166 -4.89 4.73 -4.35
C ALA A 166 -4.86 4.00 -5.71
N CYS A 167 -5.62 4.48 -6.70
CA CYS A 167 -5.77 3.77 -7.98
C CYS A 167 -4.87 4.30 -9.10
N ARG A 168 -4.06 5.34 -8.84
CA ARG A 168 -3.10 5.96 -9.76
C ARG A 168 -3.66 6.59 -11.04
N ARG A 169 -4.99 6.62 -11.21
CA ARG A 169 -5.64 7.41 -12.28
C ARG A 169 -5.35 8.91 -12.12
N ILE A 170 -5.39 9.64 -13.21
CA ILE A 170 -5.05 11.05 -13.29
C ILE A 170 -6.33 11.87 -13.46
N ARG A 171 -6.48 12.95 -12.69
CA ARG A 171 -7.68 13.79 -12.72
C ARG A 171 -7.71 14.64 -13.98
N HIS A 172 -8.81 14.57 -14.72
CA HIS A 172 -9.12 15.52 -15.78
C HIS A 172 -9.72 16.77 -15.15
N GLN A 173 -9.16 17.96 -15.43
CA GLN A 173 -9.54 19.20 -14.75
C GLN A 173 -10.70 19.92 -15.44
N GLN A 174 -10.90 19.68 -16.73
CA GLN A 174 -11.98 20.28 -17.51
C GLN A 174 -13.27 19.43 -17.55
N LEU A 175 -13.23 18.20 -17.03
CA LEU A 175 -14.35 17.27 -17.05
C LEU A 175 -14.59 16.77 -15.64
N GLU A 176 -15.70 17.21 -15.04
CA GLU A 176 -16.03 16.91 -13.66
C GLU A 176 -16.13 15.39 -13.41
N GLY A 177 -15.57 14.94 -12.29
CA GLY A 177 -15.57 13.53 -11.88
C GLY A 177 -14.72 12.58 -12.75
N ARG A 178 -14.09 13.07 -13.83
CA ARG A 178 -13.34 12.22 -14.74
C ARG A 178 -11.90 11.99 -14.24
N TRP A 179 -11.54 10.71 -14.21
CA TRP A 179 -10.19 10.23 -13.89
C TRP A 179 -9.74 9.22 -14.95
N ASP A 180 -8.66 9.53 -15.65
CA ASP A 180 -8.16 8.74 -16.76
C ASP A 180 -7.00 7.83 -16.34
N TRP A 181 -6.93 6.65 -16.93
CA TRP A 181 -5.76 5.78 -16.80
C TRP A 181 -4.76 6.14 -17.89
N ILE A 182 -3.65 6.76 -17.50
CA ILE A 182 -2.58 7.18 -18.42
C ILE A 182 -1.31 6.40 -18.05
N PRO A 183 -1.07 5.21 -18.64
CA PRO A 183 0.04 4.32 -18.26
C PRO A 183 1.40 5.02 -18.28
N ALA A 184 1.65 5.85 -19.28
CA ALA A 184 2.90 6.59 -19.42
C ALA A 184 3.19 7.46 -18.19
N TRP A 185 2.18 8.14 -17.64
CA TRP A 185 2.31 8.99 -16.46
C TRP A 185 2.29 8.20 -15.14
N VAL A 186 1.73 7.00 -15.13
CA VAL A 186 1.86 6.09 -13.98
C VAL A 186 3.30 5.55 -13.88
N ARG A 187 3.92 5.23 -15.03
CA ARG A 187 5.30 4.75 -15.11
C ARG A 187 6.29 5.85 -14.76
N GLN A 188 6.07 7.03 -15.32
CA GLN A 188 6.90 8.22 -15.12
C GLN A 188 5.99 9.43 -14.89
N PRO A 189 5.68 9.73 -13.61
CA PRO A 189 4.88 10.90 -13.28
C PRO A 189 5.49 12.16 -13.88
N PRO A 190 4.68 13.00 -14.55
CA PRO A 190 5.14 14.31 -15.01
C PRO A 190 5.69 15.15 -13.87
N GLU A 191 6.52 16.14 -14.22
CA GLU A 191 6.93 17.16 -13.25
C GLU A 191 5.70 17.82 -12.62
N ARG A 192 5.82 18.20 -11.34
CA ARG A 192 4.74 18.83 -10.58
C ARG A 192 3.48 17.98 -10.45
N THR A 193 3.64 16.66 -10.41
CA THR A 193 2.55 15.76 -10.00
C THR A 193 2.34 15.85 -8.49
N SER A 194 1.10 16.12 -8.08
CA SER A 194 0.62 15.99 -6.71
C SER A 194 -0.33 14.79 -6.60
N HIS A 195 -0.69 14.45 -5.36
CA HIS A 195 -1.59 13.34 -5.09
C HIS A 195 -2.91 13.83 -4.48
N GLY A 196 -3.96 13.06 -4.73
CA GLY A 196 -5.30 13.26 -4.19
C GLY A 196 -6.05 11.93 -4.17
N LEU A 197 -7.36 11.94 -4.00
CA LEU A 197 -8.19 10.74 -4.15
C LEU A 197 -9.34 11.04 -5.12
N CYS A 198 -9.62 10.10 -6.02
CA CYS A 198 -10.86 10.14 -6.79
C CYS A 198 -12.05 9.81 -5.91
N ASP A 199 -13.26 10.17 -6.35
CA ASP A 199 -14.48 10.04 -5.55
C ASP A 199 -14.75 8.59 -5.10
N LEU A 200 -14.44 7.63 -5.96
CA LEU A 200 -14.54 6.21 -5.65
C LEU A 200 -13.56 5.80 -4.54
N CYS A 201 -12.29 6.21 -4.64
CA CYS A 201 -11.29 5.89 -3.61
C CYS A 201 -11.57 6.67 -2.32
N MET A 202 -12.04 7.92 -2.39
CA MET A 202 -12.45 8.69 -1.24
C MET A 202 -13.57 7.98 -0.49
N SER A 203 -14.61 7.52 -1.20
CA SER A 203 -15.73 6.80 -0.60
C SER A 203 -15.32 5.44 -0.01
N TYR A 204 -14.33 4.77 -0.62
CA TYR A 204 -13.82 3.49 -0.13
C TYR A 204 -12.96 3.64 1.15
N TYR A 205 -12.04 4.60 1.18
CA TYR A 205 -11.09 4.79 2.30
C TYR A 205 -11.65 5.67 3.41
N TYR A 206 -12.53 6.61 3.08
CA TYR A 206 -13.11 7.58 4.01
C TYR A 206 -14.64 7.63 3.86
N PRO A 207 -15.35 6.50 4.06
CA PRO A 207 -16.80 6.50 4.01
C PRO A 207 -17.37 7.43 5.09
N SER A 208 -18.32 8.29 4.72
CA SER A 208 -19.07 9.09 5.69
C SER A 208 -19.66 8.16 6.74
N LYS A 209 -19.37 8.42 8.02
CA LYS A 209 -19.97 7.68 9.13
C LYS A 209 -21.49 7.88 9.04
N LYS A 210 -22.23 6.79 8.84
CA LYS A 210 -23.69 6.77 8.98
C LYS A 210 -24.07 6.82 10.44
#